data_AF-A0A535AVS7-F1
#
_entry.id   AF-A0A535AVS7-F1
#
_cell.length_a   1.000
_cell.length_b   1.000
_cell.length_c   1.000
_cell.angle_alpha   90.00
_cell.angle_beta   90.00
_cell.angle_gamma   90.00
#
_symmetry.space_group_name_H-M   'P 1'
#
loop_
_entity.id
_entity.type
_entity.pdbx_description
1 polymer ?
#
loop_
_entity_poly.entity_id
_entity_poly.type
_entity_poly.pdbx_seq_one_letter_code
_entity_poly.pdbx_strand_id
1 'polypeptide(L)'
;MIARTAEHVGAAAVRKEEGRLVQAAQTHDPGQFLGVTKNFEHRVDAEGALTEANRAHARRYLHLGEPQDGMVRIDGLLDAEGGATLRGALQPFMQPMKDESRSYGQRQHDALIELCRQRSAGGKRDGA
;
A
#
# COMPACT_ATOMS: atom_id res chain seq x y z
N MET A 1 -12.80 -28.17 -10.71
CA MET A 1 -12.50 -26.82 -11.22
C MET A 1 -13.12 -25.77 -10.30
N ILE A 2 -14.45 -25.68 -10.19
CA ILE A 2 -15.13 -24.72 -9.28
C ILE A 2 -14.67 -24.85 -7.81
N ALA A 3 -14.53 -26.07 -7.28
CA ALA A 3 -14.04 -26.29 -5.92
C ALA A 3 -12.61 -25.76 -5.70
N ARG A 4 -11.69 -25.99 -6.66
CA ARG A 4 -10.33 -25.43 -6.62
C ARG A 4 -10.34 -23.90 -6.67
N THR A 5 -11.20 -23.31 -7.50
CA THR A 5 -11.37 -21.86 -7.55
C THR A 5 -11.89 -21.30 -6.23
N ALA A 6 -12.78 -22.01 -5.54
CA ALA A 6 -13.24 -21.64 -4.20
C ALA A 6 -12.12 -21.70 -3.14
N GLU A 7 -11.12 -22.55 -3.30
CA GLU A 7 -9.92 -22.57 -2.44
C GLU A 7 -9.04 -21.33 -2.66
N HIS A 8 -8.98 -20.80 -3.89
CA HIS A 8 -8.13 -19.65 -4.22
C HIS A 8 -8.78 -18.31 -3.88
N VAL A 9 -10.04 -18.10 -4.29
CA VAL A 9 -10.73 -16.79 -4.12
C VAL A 9 -11.79 -16.79 -3.02
N GLY A 10 -11.98 -17.91 -2.34
CA GLY A 10 -12.95 -18.07 -1.26
C GLY A 10 -14.36 -18.43 -1.74
N ALA A 11 -15.05 -19.25 -0.94
CA ALA A 11 -16.39 -19.75 -1.24
C ALA A 11 -17.45 -18.64 -1.38
N ALA A 12 -17.27 -17.50 -0.70
CA ALA A 12 -18.20 -16.38 -0.81
C ALA A 12 -18.16 -15.70 -2.19
N ALA A 13 -16.98 -15.58 -2.79
CA ALA A 13 -16.84 -15.01 -4.13
C ALA A 13 -17.43 -15.95 -5.19
N VAL A 14 -17.17 -17.25 -5.08
CA VAL A 14 -17.75 -18.26 -5.98
C VAL A 14 -19.28 -18.28 -5.89
N ARG A 15 -19.86 -18.22 -4.68
CA ARG A 15 -21.33 -18.18 -4.51
C ARG A 15 -22.01 -17.01 -5.21
N LYS A 16 -21.36 -15.83 -5.26
CA LYS A 16 -21.91 -14.65 -5.95
C LYS A 16 -22.04 -14.86 -7.47
N GLU A 17 -21.19 -15.70 -8.06
CA GLU A 17 -21.12 -15.94 -9.51
C GLU A 17 -21.43 -17.41 -9.86
N GLU A 18 -21.98 -18.18 -8.92
CA GLU A 18 -22.17 -19.62 -9.01
C GLU A 18 -23.01 -20.00 -10.23
N GLY A 19 -24.14 -19.32 -10.44
CA GLY A 19 -25.01 -19.58 -11.60
C GLY A 19 -24.27 -19.41 -12.93
N ARG A 20 -23.39 -18.42 -13.03
CA ARG A 20 -22.60 -18.14 -14.23
C ARG A 20 -21.49 -19.18 -14.44
N LEU A 21 -20.82 -19.58 -13.36
CA LEU A 21 -19.77 -20.61 -13.39
C LEU A 21 -20.34 -22.00 -13.70
N VAL A 22 -21.49 -22.35 -13.15
CA VAL A 22 -22.19 -23.62 -13.44
C VAL A 22 -22.67 -23.66 -14.88
N GLN A 23 -23.25 -22.56 -15.39
CA GLN A 23 -23.66 -22.47 -16.80
C GLN A 23 -22.47 -22.61 -17.76
N ALA A 24 -21.34 -21.95 -17.47
CA ALA A 24 -20.12 -22.08 -18.26
C ALA A 24 -19.58 -23.53 -18.22
N ALA A 25 -19.63 -24.20 -17.07
CA ALA A 25 -19.22 -25.60 -16.95
C ALA A 25 -20.06 -26.57 -17.80
N GLN A 26 -21.34 -26.26 -18.00
CA GLN A 26 -22.26 -27.08 -18.81
C GLN A 26 -22.08 -26.86 -20.32
N THR A 27 -21.57 -25.71 -20.73
CA THR A 27 -21.56 -25.27 -22.14
C THR A 27 -20.16 -25.24 -22.74
N HIS A 28 -19.10 -25.39 -21.96
CA HIS A 28 -17.71 -25.30 -22.40
C HIS A 28 -16.99 -26.62 -22.18
N ASP A 29 -16.06 -26.96 -23.07
CA ASP A 29 -15.13 -28.06 -22.83
C ASP A 29 -14.18 -27.75 -21.66
N PRO A 30 -13.49 -28.77 -21.08
CA PRO A 30 -12.63 -28.56 -19.92
C PRO A 30 -11.51 -27.52 -20.12
N GLY A 31 -10.97 -27.37 -21.33
CA GLY A 31 -9.93 -26.38 -21.64
C GLY A 31 -10.50 -24.96 -21.70
N GLN A 32 -11.65 -24.80 -22.34
CA GLN A 32 -12.38 -23.52 -22.36
C GLN A 32 -12.83 -23.10 -20.96
N PHE A 33 -13.33 -24.04 -20.16
CA PHE A 33 -13.75 -23.78 -18.78
C PHE A 33 -12.59 -23.42 -17.85
N LEU A 34 -11.36 -23.90 -18.14
CA LEU A 34 -10.15 -23.45 -17.45
C LEU A 34 -9.88 -21.97 -17.66
N GLY A 35 -10.09 -21.46 -18.86
CA GLY A 35 -9.98 -20.03 -19.15
C GLY A 35 -10.99 -19.19 -18.35
N VAL A 36 -12.24 -19.66 -18.27
CA VAL A 36 -13.30 -18.98 -17.50
C VAL A 36 -12.97 -18.90 -16.02
N THR A 37 -12.55 -20.02 -15.42
CA THR A 37 -12.20 -20.08 -13.99
C THR A 37 -10.99 -19.21 -13.66
N LYS A 38 -9.92 -19.24 -14.47
CA LYS A 38 -8.75 -18.36 -14.28
C LYS A 38 -9.08 -16.87 -14.42
N ASN A 39 -9.88 -16.50 -15.41
CA ASN A 39 -10.29 -15.12 -15.60
C ASN A 39 -11.15 -14.62 -14.43
N PHE A 40 -12.02 -15.49 -13.90
CA PHE A 40 -12.79 -15.20 -12.70
C PHE A 40 -11.87 -15.01 -11.48
N GLU A 41 -10.88 -15.89 -11.29
CA GLU A 41 -9.89 -15.77 -10.20
C GLU A 41 -9.16 -14.44 -10.25
N HIS A 42 -8.57 -14.09 -11.39
CA HIS A 42 -7.87 -12.81 -11.58
C HIS A 42 -8.76 -11.59 -11.30
N ARG A 43 -10.05 -11.65 -11.69
CA ARG A 43 -10.98 -10.54 -11.47
C ARG A 43 -11.30 -10.37 -9.99
N VAL A 44 -11.54 -11.48 -9.26
CA VAL A 44 -11.82 -11.41 -7.82
C VAL A 44 -10.60 -10.94 -7.05
N ASP A 45 -9.40 -11.42 -7.41
CA ASP A 45 -8.15 -10.96 -6.80
C ASP A 45 -7.95 -9.46 -7.01
N ALA A 46 -8.20 -8.96 -8.22
CA ALA A 46 -8.11 -7.53 -8.54
C ALA A 46 -9.13 -6.68 -7.77
N GLU A 47 -10.38 -7.15 -7.65
CA GLU A 47 -11.43 -6.46 -6.88
C GLU A 47 -11.10 -6.45 -5.38
N GLY A 48 -10.57 -7.56 -4.86
CA GLY A 48 -10.11 -7.68 -3.48
C GLY A 48 -8.97 -6.71 -3.19
N ALA A 49 -7.95 -6.67 -4.05
CA ALA A 49 -6.82 -5.76 -3.95
C ALA A 49 -7.26 -4.29 -4.00
N LEU A 50 -8.16 -3.93 -4.94
CA LEU A 50 -8.71 -2.58 -5.04
C LEU A 50 -9.51 -2.20 -3.78
N THR A 51 -10.30 -3.14 -3.24
CA THR A 51 -11.08 -2.90 -2.01
C THR A 51 -10.18 -2.69 -0.80
N GLU A 52 -9.09 -3.44 -0.67
CA GLU A 52 -8.10 -3.22 0.39
C GLU A 52 -7.39 -1.87 0.21
N ALA A 53 -6.96 -1.54 -1.01
CA ALA A 53 -6.33 -0.26 -1.32
C ALA A 53 -7.26 0.93 -0.99
N ASN A 54 -8.53 0.85 -1.36
CA ASN A 54 -9.53 1.87 -1.03
C ASN A 54 -9.75 2.01 0.47
N ARG A 55 -9.78 0.89 1.21
CA ARG A 55 -9.90 0.91 2.68
C ARG A 55 -8.67 1.52 3.35
N ALA A 56 -7.47 1.15 2.92
CA ALA A 56 -6.23 1.74 3.40
C ALA A 56 -6.18 3.25 3.11
N HIS A 57 -6.55 3.63 1.87
CA HIS A 57 -6.64 5.01 1.45
C HIS A 57 -7.61 5.81 2.34
N ALA A 58 -8.83 5.31 2.56
CA ALA A 58 -9.82 6.00 3.40
C ALA A 58 -9.40 6.18 4.86
N ARG A 59 -8.52 5.30 5.38
CA ARG A 59 -8.04 5.34 6.77
C ARG A 59 -6.75 6.12 6.96
N ARG A 60 -6.08 6.56 5.87
CA ARG A 60 -4.80 7.25 5.97
C ARG A 60 -4.99 8.61 6.65
N TYR A 61 -4.04 8.98 7.51
CA TYR A 61 -4.02 10.28 8.15
C TYR A 61 -2.60 10.63 8.58
N LEU A 62 -2.37 11.93 8.80
CA LEU A 62 -1.17 12.44 9.43
C LEU A 62 -1.57 13.65 10.29
N HIS A 63 -1.20 13.61 11.56
CA HIS A 63 -1.46 14.64 12.55
C HIS A 63 -0.15 15.13 13.14
N LEU A 64 -0.06 16.44 13.30
CA LEU A 64 0.97 17.11 14.07
C LEU A 64 0.27 17.69 15.31
N GLY A 65 0.69 17.22 16.49
CA GLY A 65 0.18 17.75 17.76
C GLY A 65 0.69 19.17 18.03
N GLU A 66 0.08 19.83 19.00
CA GLU A 66 0.65 21.07 19.54
C GLU A 66 1.99 20.80 20.24
N PRO A 67 2.93 21.76 20.22
CA PRO A 67 4.17 21.63 20.97
C PRO A 67 3.92 21.46 22.47
N GLN A 68 4.52 20.43 23.06
CA GLN A 68 4.49 20.16 24.50
C GLN A 68 5.92 19.82 24.95
N ASP A 69 6.41 20.51 25.99
CA ASP A 69 7.77 20.36 26.51
C ASP A 69 8.88 20.46 25.42
N GLY A 70 8.68 21.38 24.46
CA GLY A 70 9.62 21.61 23.36
C GLY A 70 9.58 20.53 22.26
N MET A 71 8.64 19.59 22.34
CA MET A 71 8.50 18.47 21.39
C MET A 71 7.17 18.54 20.66
N VAL A 72 7.15 18.14 19.40
CA VAL A 72 5.92 17.99 18.59
C VAL A 72 5.72 16.53 18.27
N ARG A 73 4.57 15.96 18.65
CA ARG A 73 4.21 14.59 18.29
C ARG A 73 3.72 14.56 16.84
N ILE A 74 4.26 13.61 16.07
CA ILE A 74 3.74 13.22 14.75
C ILE A 74 3.06 11.87 14.91
N ASP A 75 1.83 11.75 14.43
CA ASP A 75 1.05 10.52 14.47
C ASP A 75 0.37 10.31 13.12
N GLY A 76 0.39 9.10 12.56
CA GLY A 76 -0.13 8.90 11.23
C GLY A 76 -0.17 7.45 10.77
N LEU A 77 -1.04 7.21 9.80
CA LEU A 77 -1.13 5.97 9.04
C LEU A 77 -0.99 6.30 7.56
N LEU A 78 0.00 5.71 6.91
CA LEU A 78 0.21 5.81 5.46
C LEU A 78 -0.34 4.56 4.79
N ASP A 79 -0.86 4.71 3.56
CA ASP A 79 -1.07 3.57 2.69
C ASP A 79 0.29 2.98 2.24
N ALA A 80 0.26 1.83 1.58
CA ALA A 80 1.46 1.10 1.21
C ALA A 80 2.39 1.93 0.31
N GLU A 81 1.81 2.65 -0.65
CA GLU A 81 2.54 3.51 -1.58
C GLU A 81 3.18 4.70 -0.84
N GLY A 82 2.38 5.46 -0.07
CA GLY A 82 2.88 6.60 0.70
C GLY A 82 3.96 6.20 1.69
N GLY A 83 3.81 5.05 2.35
CA GLY A 83 4.82 4.51 3.26
C GLY A 83 6.11 4.09 2.56
N ALA A 84 6.02 3.48 1.38
CA ALA A 84 7.19 3.13 0.57
C ALA A 84 7.91 4.38 0.07
N THR A 85 7.17 5.36 -0.43
CA THR A 85 7.68 6.66 -0.88
C THR A 85 8.42 7.38 0.24
N LEU A 86 7.82 7.50 1.43
CA LEU A 86 8.46 8.14 2.57
C LEU A 86 9.74 7.40 2.98
N ARG A 87 9.69 6.07 3.13
CA ARG A 87 10.89 5.28 3.49
C ARG A 87 12.01 5.46 2.47
N GLY A 88 11.69 5.41 1.18
CA GLY A 88 12.66 5.63 0.11
C GLY A 88 13.29 7.02 0.16
N ALA A 89 12.50 8.06 0.42
CA ALA A 89 13.00 9.42 0.55
C ALA A 89 13.89 9.64 1.79
N LEU A 90 13.63 8.94 2.89
CA LEU A 90 14.44 9.06 4.12
C LEU A 90 15.73 8.23 4.06
N GLN A 91 15.74 7.11 3.32
CA GLN A 91 16.84 6.14 3.30
C GLN A 91 18.24 6.75 3.07
N PRO A 92 18.44 7.74 2.17
CA PRO A 92 19.75 8.35 1.97
C PRO A 92 20.32 9.04 3.21
N PHE A 93 19.47 9.57 4.09
CA PHE A 93 19.85 10.33 5.28
C PHE A 93 19.95 9.47 6.56
N MET A 94 19.54 8.20 6.48
CA MET A 94 19.49 7.29 7.62
C MET A 94 20.73 6.41 7.77
N GLN A 95 21.72 6.54 6.88
CA GLN A 95 22.94 5.73 6.89
C GLN A 95 23.72 5.95 8.20
N PRO A 96 24.05 4.90 8.95
CA PRO A 96 24.81 5.04 10.18
C PRO A 96 26.26 5.44 9.87
N MET A 97 26.79 6.41 10.61
CA MET A 97 28.20 6.79 10.55
C MET A 97 29.06 5.91 11.47
N LYS A 98 30.38 5.94 11.26
CA LYS A 98 31.32 5.33 12.21
C LYS A 98 31.24 6.07 13.55
N ASP A 99 31.23 5.33 14.66
CA ASP A 99 31.11 5.87 16.02
C ASP A 99 29.79 6.65 16.26
N GLU A 100 28.75 6.32 15.51
CA GLU A 100 27.42 6.93 15.61
C GLU A 100 26.71 6.57 16.93
N SER A 101 26.31 7.60 17.68
CA SER A 101 25.55 7.47 18.94
C SER A 101 24.04 7.70 18.77
N ARG A 102 23.60 8.22 17.62
CA ARG A 102 22.18 8.47 17.35
C ARG A 102 21.40 7.17 17.26
N SER A 103 20.25 7.11 17.92
CA SER A 103 19.29 6.03 17.78
C SER A 103 18.67 5.99 16.38
N TYR A 104 18.03 4.87 16.02
CA TYR A 104 17.27 4.78 14.76
C TYR A 104 16.18 5.85 14.66
N GLY A 105 15.47 6.13 15.76
CA GLY A 105 14.43 7.16 15.81
C GLY A 105 14.99 8.57 15.59
N GLN A 106 16.15 8.87 16.18
CA GLN A 106 16.85 10.14 15.95
C GLN A 106 17.31 10.29 14.50
N ARG A 107 17.87 9.23 13.89
CA ARG A 107 18.22 9.26 12.46
C ARG A 107 17.00 9.47 11.56
N GLN A 108 15.88 8.82 11.88
CA GLN A 108 14.63 8.99 11.14
C GLN A 108 14.07 10.41 11.26
N HIS A 109 14.11 10.99 12.47
CA HIS A 109 13.76 12.39 12.72
C HIS A 109 14.63 13.33 11.88
N ASP A 110 15.95 13.22 11.99
CA ASP A 110 16.89 14.10 11.28
C ASP A 110 16.71 14.00 9.76
N ALA A 111 16.52 12.77 9.25
CA ALA A 111 16.23 12.51 7.85
C ALA A 111 14.96 13.21 7.36
N LEU A 112 13.89 13.18 8.15
CA LEU A 112 12.62 13.82 7.80
C LEU A 112 12.77 15.34 7.73
N ILE A 113 13.47 15.94 8.70
CA ILE A 113 13.72 17.38 8.73
C ILE A 113 14.62 17.80 7.57
N GLU A 114 15.66 17.02 7.25
CA GLU A 114 16.55 17.30 6.14
C GLU A 114 15.80 17.26 4.78
N LEU A 115 14.94 16.26 4.58
CA LEU A 115 14.08 16.19 3.40
C LEU A 115 13.19 17.44 3.25
N CYS A 116 12.58 17.90 4.34
CA CYS A 116 11.78 19.13 4.33
C CYS A 116 12.61 20.38 3.99
N ARG A 117 13.82 20.49 4.55
CA ARG A 117 14.73 21.63 4.30
C ARG A 117 15.16 21.72 2.84
N GLN A 118 15.49 20.59 2.20
CA GLN A 118 15.88 20.56 0.79
C GLN A 118 14.78 21.10 -0.13
N ARG A 119 13.52 20.74 0.15
CA ARG A 119 12.36 21.25 -0.60
C ARG A 119 12.14 22.74 -0.41
N SER A 120 12.38 23.28 0.80
CA SER A 120 12.28 24.71 1.08
C SER A 120 13.43 25.52 0.46
N ALA A 121 14.64 24.95 0.40
CA ALA A 121 15.81 25.61 -0.21
C ALA A 121 15.73 25.65 -1.75
N GLY A 122 15.16 24.62 -2.38
CA GLY A 122 14.95 24.55 -3.83
C GLY A 122 13.89 25.52 -4.36
N GLY A 123 13.02 26.06 -3.51
CA GLY A 123 11.98 27.04 -3.90
C GLY A 123 12.46 28.49 -3.98
N LYS A 124 13.76 28.77 -3.76
CA LYS A 124 14.32 30.12 -3.74
C LYS A 124 15.19 30.46 -4.97
N ARG A 125 14.95 29.80 -6.10
CA ARG A 125 15.55 30.12 -7.40
C ARG A 125 14.45 30.15 -8.45
N ASP A 126 14.08 31.37 -8.83
CA ASP A 126 13.62 31.82 -10.15
C ASP A 126 12.70 33.04 -9.95
N GLY A 127 13.34 34.19 -9.89
CA GLY A 127 12.74 35.49 -9.62
C GLY A 127 13.81 36.57 -9.73
N ALA A 128 14.46 36.64 -10.90
CA ALA A 128 15.28 37.75 -11.37
C ALA A 128 15.13 37.85 -12.89
#